data_AF-A0A3A8U558-F1
#
_entry.id   AF-A0A3A8U558-F1
#
_cell.length_a   1.000
_cell.length_b   1.000
_cell.length_c   1.000
_cell.angle_alpha   90.00
_cell.angle_beta   90.00
_cell.angle_gamma   90.00
#
_symmetry.space_group_name_H-M   'P 1'
#
loop_
_entity.id
_entity.type
_entity.pdbx_description
1 polymer ?
#
loop_
_entity_poly.entity_id
_entity_poly.type
_entity_poly.pdbx_seq_one_letter_code
_entity_poly.pdbx_strand_id
1 'polypeptide(L)' 'MMKKLFIAMYHYTRDLAHSRYPRIKGLDYRLFEQQLLFFKENFHVVTMEAVLAAMDGGGRPPR' A
#
# COMPACT_ATOMS: atom_id res chain seq x y z
N MET A 1 5.36 -14.39 18.79
CA MET A 1 4.95 -14.50 17.37
C MET A 1 5.45 -13.25 16.65
N MET A 2 6.33 -13.39 15.64
CA MET A 2 6.81 -12.25 14.86
C MET A 2 5.65 -11.63 14.09
N LYS A 3 5.45 -10.31 14.24
CA LYS A 3 4.48 -9.58 13.42
C LYS A 3 5.09 -9.36 12.04
N LYS A 4 4.35 -9.70 10.99
CA LYS A 4 4.78 -9.49 9.59
C LYS A 4 4.32 -8.11 9.12
N LEU A 5 5.23 -7.36 8.52
CA LEU A 5 4.94 -6.12 7.80
C LEU A 5 5.12 -6.39 6.31
N PHE A 6 4.13 -6.01 5.51
CA PHE A 6 4.18 -6.06 4.06
C PHE A 6 4.25 -4.62 3.52
N ILE A 7 5.15 -4.36 2.57
CA ILE A 7 5.33 -3.03 1.98
C ILE A 7 5.06 -3.13 0.48
N ALA A 8 4.00 -2.48 0.01
CA ALA A 8 3.71 -2.29 -1.40
C ALA A 8 4.20 -0.89 -1.83
N MET A 9 5.10 -0.84 -2.81
CA MET A 9 5.69 0.42 -3.30
C MET A 9 5.22 0.69 -4.73
N TYR A 10 4.72 1.90 -4.97
CA TYR A 10 4.27 2.36 -6.29
C TYR A 10 5.13 3.53 -6.76
N HIS A 11 5.38 3.59 -8.07
CA HIS A 11 6.05 4.75 -8.70
C HIS A 11 5.04 5.63 -9.45
N TYR A 12 4.31 5.03 -10.40
CA TYR A 12 3.27 5.71 -11.16
C TYR A 12 1.97 4.91 -11.09
N THR A 13 0.93 5.54 -10.58
CA THR A 13 -0.43 4.98 -10.53
C THR A 13 -1.39 5.95 -11.18
N ARG A 14 -1.88 5.62 -12.38
CA ARG A 14 -2.75 6.52 -13.18
C ARG A 14 -3.44 5.74 -14.30
N ASP A 15 -4.37 6.39 -14.99
CA ASP A 15 -4.86 5.89 -16.29
C ASP A 15 -3.69 5.88 -17.28
N LEU A 16 -3.13 4.70 -17.55
CA LEU A 16 -1.96 4.59 -18.42
C LEU A 16 -2.38 4.80 -19.88
N ALA A 17 -3.48 4.17 -20.29
CA ALA A 17 -3.96 4.17 -21.68
C ALA A 17 -4.18 5.59 -22.22
N HIS A 18 -4.71 6.49 -21.40
CA HIS A 18 -5.00 7.88 -21.78
C HIS A 18 -3.96 8.88 -21.27
N SER A 19 -2.82 8.43 -20.74
CA SER A 19 -1.74 9.31 -20.31
C SER A 19 -0.83 9.77 -21.46
N ARG A 20 -0.02 10.80 -21.22
CA ARG A 20 1.06 11.24 -22.13
C ARG A 20 2.07 10.12 -22.45
N TYR A 21 2.21 9.12 -21.58
CA TYR A 21 3.17 8.02 -21.74
C TYR A 21 2.51 6.65 -21.54
N PRO A 22 1.71 6.14 -22.50
CA PRO A 22 0.91 4.93 -22.29
C PRO A 22 1.68 3.64 -22.05
N ARG A 23 2.98 3.63 -22.39
CA ARG A 23 3.88 2.49 -22.21
C ARG A 23 4.86 2.66 -21.03
N ILE A 24 4.69 3.70 -20.21
CA ILE A 24 5.53 3.85 -19.02
C ILE A 24 5.29 2.69 -18.06
N LYS A 25 6.35 2.23 -17.39
CA LYS A 25 6.20 1.26 -16.30
C LYS A 25 5.42 1.91 -15.16
N GLY A 26 4.18 1.47 -14.97
CA GLY A 26 3.27 1.97 -13.96
C GLY A 26 2.14 0.98 -13.70
N LEU A 27 1.31 1.30 -12.72
CA LEU A 27 0.09 0.57 -12.41
C LEU A 27 -1.11 1.36 -12.94
N ASP A 28 -2.01 0.66 -13.63
CA ASP A 28 -3.27 1.26 -14.05
C ASP A 28 -4.15 1.59 -12.84
N TYR A 29 -4.82 2.75 -12.88
CA TYR A 29 -5.69 3.22 -11.81
C TYR A 29 -6.73 2.16 -11.38
N ARG A 30 -7.34 1.44 -12.32
CA ARG A 30 -8.38 0.44 -12.01
C ARG A 30 -7.82 -0.75 -11.24
N LEU A 31 -6.60 -1.18 -11.59
CA LEU A 31 -5.91 -2.26 -10.89
C LEU A 31 -5.48 -1.82 -9.48
N PHE A 32 -5.10 -0.55 -9.32
CA PHE A 32 -4.79 0.00 -8.00
C PHE A 32 -6.02 0.02 -7.09
N GLU A 33 -7.18 0.43 -7.59
CA GLU A 33 -8.44 0.38 -6.82
C GLU A 33 -8.76 -1.04 -6.35
N GLN A 34 -8.59 -2.04 -7.22
CA GLN A 34 -8.74 -3.45 -6.83
C GLN A 34 -7.76 -3.88 -5.73
N GLN A 35 -6.51 -3.41 -5.77
CA GLN A 35 -5.54 -3.66 -4.71
C GLN A 35 -5.96 -3.01 -3.39
N LEU A 36 -6.51 -1.79 -3.40
CA LEU A 36 -7.01 -1.14 -2.19
C LEU A 36 -8.16 -1.93 -1.56
N LEU A 37 -9.08 -2.47 -2.38
CA LEU A 37 -10.15 -3.35 -1.90
C LEU A 37 -9.59 -4.61 -1.26
N PHE A 38 -8.67 -5.28 -1.94
CA PHE A 38 -7.98 -6.45 -1.41
C PHE A 38 -7.25 -6.14 -0.09
N PHE A 39 -6.55 -5.00 0.00
CA PHE A 39 -5.88 -4.58 1.23
C PHE A 39 -6.87 -4.32 2.36
N LYS A 40 -7.99 -3.64 2.08
CA LYS A 40 -9.04 -3.38 3.06
C LYS A 40 -9.65 -4.67 3.62
N GLU A 41 -9.79 -5.71 2.80
CA GLU A 41 -10.39 -6.99 3.21
C GLU A 41 -9.40 -7.92 3.93
N ASN A 42 -8.10 -7.83 3.61
CA ASN A 42 -7.12 -8.85 4.02
C ASN A 42 -6.00 -8.31 4.93
N PHE A 43 -5.85 -6.99 5.04
CA PHE A 43 -4.76 -6.35 5.77
C PHE A 43 -5.26 -5.19 6.63
N HIS A 44 -4.46 -4.84 7.63
CA HIS A 44 -4.61 -3.58 8.34
C HIS A 44 -3.58 -2.58 7.82
N VAL A 45 -4.03 -1.59 7.04
CA VAL A 45 -3.16 -0.54 6.51
C VAL A 45 -2.80 0.42 7.64
N VAL A 46 -1.50 0.60 7.88
CA VAL A 46 -0.96 1.41 8.98
C VAL A 46 -0.23 2.64 8.47
N THR A 47 -0.14 3.67 9.31
CA THR A 47 0.71 4.83 9.07
C THR A 47 2.17 4.52 9.43
N MET A 48 3.10 5.38 9.00
CA MET A 48 4.51 5.25 9.36
C MET A 48 4.72 5.38 10.88
N GLU A 49 3.99 6.29 11.53
CA GLU A 49 4.07 6.51 12.98
C GLU A 49 3.68 5.25 13.75
N ALA A 50 2.64 4.54 13.30
CA ALA A 50 2.24 3.28 13.90
C ALA A 50 3.29 2.18 13.73
N VAL A 51 4.02 2.18 12.61
CA VAL A 51 5.16 1.27 12.39
C VAL A 51 6.31 1.60 13.33
N LEU A 52 6.71 2.86 13.44
CA LEU A 52 7.78 3.31 14.33
C LEU A 52 7.46 3.00 15.80
N ALA A 53 6.25 3.32 16.26
CA ALA A 53 5.81 3.02 17.62
C ALA A 53 5.85 1.50 17.92
N ALA A 54 5.52 0.66 16.94
CA ALA A 54 5.58 -0.79 17.09
C ALA A 54 7.03 -1.32 17.16
N MET A 55 8.00 -0.63 16.52
CA MET A 55 9.42 -0.94 16.59
C MET A 55 10.03 -0.54 17.93
N ASP A 56 9.60 0.59 18.49
CA ASP A 56 10.10 1.13 19.76
C ASP A 56 9.49 0.44 21.00
N GLY A 57 8.63 -0.57 20.80
CA GLY A 57 7.92 -1.28 21.88
C GLY A 57 6.72 -0.52 22.46
N GLY A 58 6.40 0.66 21.92
CA GLY A 58 5.38 1.62 22.39
C GLY A 58 3.91 1.26 22.12
N GLY A 59 3.59 0.00 21.89
CA GLY A 59 2.22 -0.45 21.68
C GLY A 59 1.93 -0.91 20.25
N ARG A 60 0.80 -1.61 20.08
CA ARG A 60 0.43 -2.22 18.80
C ARG A 60 -0.13 -1.12 17.88
N PRO A 61 0.14 -1.19 16.57
CA PRO A 61 -0.68 -0.47 15.60
C PRO A 61 -2.15 -0.82 15.85
N PRO A 62 -3.09 0.09 15.54
CA PRO A 62 -4.51 -0.24 15.54
C PRO A 62 -4.75 -1.54 14.75
N ARG A 63 -5.79 -2.29 15.15
CA ARG A 63 -6.19 -3.55 14.51
C ARG A 63 -7.35 -3.30 13.56
#